data_AF-A0A957TU17-F1
#
_entry.id   AF-A0A957TU17-F1
#
_cell.length_a   1.000
_cell.length_b   1.000
_cell.length_c   1.000
_cell.angle_alpha   90.00
_cell.angle_beta   90.00
_cell.angle_gamma   90.00
#
_symmetry.space_group_name_H-M   'P 1'
#
loop_
_entity.id
_entity.type
_entity.pdbx_description
1 polymer ?
#
loop_
_entity_poly.entity_id
_entity_poly.type
_entity_poly.pdbx_seq_one_letter_code
_entity_poly.pdbx_strand_id
1 'polypeptide(L)'
;MIPFLLNNLHYLWLLLLLGLLAAAALAPLEAMGWWAGWWLRSANAPDDTAAPAKPTTPAREQAGSPAPANHYIVFLTGIGGSTEKVNVPLEVGLIARLRTEFPDANVIDTIYPYSVANRGLTEGRFLATVWRWVLQEKLTGHRALGFMINLRNLLQVLVCADHRYGAFFSQGAAQVIVRELQRAGYDFAGSTPLTIIGYSGGGQIAVGAAPYLAEVLPAPVDVISLGGVLSSTPHVNRIDRVVHIYSNKDSVQRLAMIFPGRWRFAATSAWNRGRRAGRISAIFLPNIKHDGPGSYLDPHSQLPDGRSHLDQTVQVIGHLLKTPLQPIPDDPPLARQLHH
;
A
#
# COMPACT_ATOMS: atom_id res chain seq x y z
N MET A 1 26.59 -36.03 -16.73
CA MET A 1 26.29 -34.73 -16.07
C MET A 1 24.81 -34.37 -16.13
N ILE A 2 24.18 -34.34 -17.31
CA ILE A 2 22.74 -34.03 -17.48
C ILE A 2 21.80 -34.99 -16.69
N PRO A 3 22.02 -36.32 -16.66
CA PRO A 3 21.15 -37.24 -15.91
C PRO A 3 21.24 -37.06 -14.38
N PHE A 4 22.40 -36.65 -13.87
CA PHE A 4 22.62 -36.38 -12.45
C PHE A 4 21.91 -35.08 -12.01
N LEU A 5 21.92 -34.05 -12.86
CA LEU A 5 21.21 -32.79 -12.60
C LEU A 5 19.69 -32.99 -12.62
N LEU A 6 19.17 -33.78 -13.57
CA LEU A 6 17.73 -34.11 -13.65
C LEU A 6 17.29 -34.97 -12.46
N ASN A 7 18.11 -35.96 -12.04
CA ASN A 7 17.80 -36.80 -10.88
C ASN A 7 17.84 -36.05 -9.55
N ASN A 8 18.54 -34.92 -9.43
CA ASN A 8 18.61 -34.15 -8.17
C ASN A 8 17.75 -32.89 -8.17
N LEU A 9 17.02 -32.62 -9.26
CA LEU A 9 16.19 -31.43 -9.41
C LEU A 9 15.10 -31.34 -8.33
N HIS A 10 14.57 -32.49 -7.88
CA HIS A 10 13.58 -32.55 -6.82
C HIS A 10 14.11 -32.09 -5.45
N TYR A 11 15.39 -32.30 -5.15
CA TYR A 11 16.00 -31.76 -3.92
C TYR A 11 16.10 -30.24 -3.95
N LEU A 12 16.39 -29.65 -5.11
CA LEU A 12 16.41 -28.19 -5.27
C LEU A 12 15.01 -27.59 -5.08
N TRP A 13 13.97 -28.23 -5.64
CA TRP A 13 12.59 -27.83 -5.40
C TRP A 13 12.18 -27.96 -3.94
N LEU A 14 12.58 -29.04 -3.27
CA LEU A 14 12.32 -29.24 -1.85
C LEU A 14 13.01 -28.17 -1.00
N LEU A 15 14.28 -27.86 -1.26
CA LEU A 15 15.01 -26.81 -0.57
C LEU A 15 14.38 -25.43 -0.79
N LEU A 16 13.93 -25.13 -2.02
CA LEU A 16 13.21 -23.90 -2.32
C LEU A 16 11.89 -23.81 -1.54
N LEU A 17 11.12 -24.89 -1.49
CA LEU A 17 9.87 -24.96 -0.73
C LEU A 17 10.12 -24.78 0.77
N LEU A 18 11.11 -25.47 1.33
CA LEU A 18 11.50 -25.33 2.74
C LEU A 18 11.95 -23.91 3.05
N GLY A 19 12.73 -23.28 2.16
CA GLY A 19 13.13 -21.88 2.28
C GLY A 19 11.93 -20.93 2.27
N LEU A 20 10.94 -21.16 1.38
CA LEU A 20 9.71 -20.37 1.31
C LEU A 20 8.88 -20.51 2.61
N LEU A 21 8.74 -21.73 3.11
CA LEU A 21 8.01 -22.01 4.36
C LEU A 21 8.70 -21.38 5.57
N ALA A 22 10.03 -21.46 5.64
CA ALA A 22 10.81 -20.80 6.68
C ALA A 22 10.66 -19.28 6.61
N ALA A 23 10.75 -18.68 5.41
CA ALA A 23 10.54 -17.26 5.22
C ALA A 23 9.13 -16.82 5.66
N ALA A 24 8.09 -17.60 5.33
CA ALA A 24 6.73 -17.34 5.74
C ALA A 24 6.53 -17.46 7.27
N ALA A 25 7.13 -18.47 7.90
CA ALA A 25 7.08 -18.67 9.34
C ALA A 25 7.79 -17.56 10.13
N LEU A 26 8.88 -17.01 9.58
CA LEU A 26 9.66 -15.94 10.19
C LEU A 26 9.12 -14.53 9.88
N ALA A 27 8.28 -14.37 8.86
CA ALA A 27 7.76 -13.07 8.43
C ALA A 27 7.06 -12.27 9.55
N PRO A 28 6.24 -12.87 10.44
CA PRO A 28 5.60 -12.16 11.54
C PRO A 28 6.58 -11.61 12.59
N LEU A 29 7.79 -12.16 12.71
CA LEU A 29 8.74 -11.76 13.76
C LEU A 29 9.16 -10.30 13.66
N GLU A 30 9.11 -9.73 12.45
CA GLU A 30 9.37 -8.30 12.28
C GLU A 30 8.34 -7.45 13.04
N ALA A 31 7.05 -7.70 12.80
CA ALA A 31 5.96 -7.01 13.47
C ALA A 31 5.90 -7.32 14.97
N MET A 32 6.09 -8.58 15.34
CA MET A 32 6.11 -9.00 16.75
C MET A 32 7.28 -8.40 17.52
N GLY A 33 8.48 -8.36 16.92
CA GLY A 33 9.65 -7.75 17.54
C GLY A 33 9.50 -6.23 17.67
N TRP A 34 8.79 -5.58 16.73
CA TRP A 34 8.44 -4.16 16.86
C TRP A 34 7.51 -3.95 18.05
N TRP A 35 6.45 -4.75 18.14
CA TRP A 35 5.50 -4.67 19.24
C TRP A 35 6.14 -4.99 20.60
N ALA A 36 7.03 -5.98 20.66
CA ALA A 36 7.80 -6.33 21.85
C ALA A 36 8.91 -5.31 22.19
N GLY A 37 9.10 -4.30 21.35
CA GLY A 37 10.07 -3.23 21.53
C GLY A 37 11.53 -3.60 21.28
N TRP A 38 11.80 -4.77 20.70
CA TRP A 38 13.15 -5.22 20.36
C TRP A 38 13.87 -4.25 19.41
N TRP A 39 13.10 -3.56 18.56
CA TRP A 39 13.63 -2.62 17.57
C TRP A 39 13.67 -1.16 18.05
N LEU A 40 13.14 -0.82 19.24
CA LEU A 40 13.14 0.55 19.76
C LEU A 40 14.56 1.06 20.09
N ARG A 41 15.49 0.17 20.47
CA ARG A 41 16.89 0.57 20.77
C ARG A 41 17.66 1.05 19.53
N SER A 42 17.26 0.63 18.33
CA SER A 42 17.86 1.10 17.08
C SER A 42 17.14 2.31 16.49
N ALA A 43 15.97 2.71 17.02
CA ALA A 43 15.19 3.86 16.56
C ALA A 43 15.60 5.19 17.21
N ASN A 44 16.23 5.14 18.38
CA ASN A 44 16.67 6.31 19.17
C ASN A 44 18.20 6.49 19.21
N ALA A 45 18.98 5.72 18.45
CA ALA A 45 20.40 6.03 18.26
C ALA A 45 20.47 7.25 17.32
N PRO A 46 21.07 8.38 17.74
CA PRO A 46 21.45 9.41 16.79
C PRO A 46 22.39 8.75 15.78
N ASP A 47 22.11 8.93 14.50
CA ASP A 47 22.95 8.42 13.43
C ASP A 47 24.22 9.30 13.32
N ASP A 48 25.09 9.23 14.33
CA ASP A 48 26.30 10.06 14.49
C ASP A 48 27.42 9.71 13.47
N THR A 49 27.09 9.02 12.37
CA THR A 49 28.05 8.74 11.29
C THR A 49 27.57 9.14 9.90
N ALA A 50 26.34 9.67 9.76
CA ALA A 50 25.93 10.34 8.55
C ALA A 50 26.31 11.84 8.65
N ALA A 51 27.53 12.18 8.24
CA ALA A 51 27.84 13.55 7.87
C ALA A 51 26.71 14.08 6.96
N PRO A 52 26.23 15.33 7.13
CA PRO A 52 25.06 15.82 6.42
C PRO A 52 25.35 15.79 4.92
N ALA A 53 24.86 14.76 4.25
CA ALA A 53 24.87 14.70 2.80
C ALA A 53 23.96 15.83 2.32
N LYS A 54 24.58 16.89 1.80
CA LYS A 54 23.88 17.97 1.11
C LYS A 54 22.83 17.36 0.18
N PRO A 55 21.55 17.77 0.27
CA PRO A 55 20.53 17.28 -0.64
C PRO A 55 20.86 17.73 -2.06
N THR A 56 21.34 16.82 -2.91
CA THR A 56 21.41 16.97 -4.37
C THR A 56 20.10 16.54 -5.02
N THR A 57 19.02 17.10 -4.52
CA THR A 57 17.75 17.28 -5.24
C THR A 57 17.46 18.77 -5.04
N PRO A 58 17.16 19.55 -6.09
CA PRO A 58 16.98 20.99 -5.93
C PRO A 58 15.99 21.21 -4.81
N ALA A 59 16.47 21.86 -3.75
CA ALA A 59 15.64 22.29 -2.64
C ALA A 59 14.51 23.08 -3.27
N ARG A 60 13.30 22.53 -3.23
CA ARG A 60 12.10 23.32 -3.45
C ARG A 60 12.09 24.28 -2.28
N GLU A 61 12.54 25.51 -2.53
CA GLU A 61 12.33 26.65 -1.66
C GLU A 61 10.88 26.61 -1.22
N GLN A 62 10.67 26.33 0.07
CA GLN A 62 9.39 26.56 0.72
C GLN A 62 9.23 28.07 0.81
N ALA A 63 8.71 28.65 -0.27
CA ALA A 63 8.19 29.99 -0.26
C ALA A 63 6.95 30.02 0.63
N GLY A 64 7.08 30.64 1.80
CA GLY A 64 5.99 30.92 2.73
C GLY A 64 5.48 29.69 3.50
N SER A 65 4.99 29.92 4.72
CA SER A 65 4.19 28.91 5.43
C SER A 65 3.10 28.39 4.48
N PRO A 66 3.06 27.09 4.15
CA PRO A 66 2.04 26.57 3.26
C PRO A 66 0.67 26.87 3.88
N ALA A 67 -0.29 27.29 3.06
CA ALA A 67 -1.68 27.38 3.48
C ALA A 67 -2.08 26.03 4.12
N PRO A 68 -2.90 26.04 5.19
CA PRO A 68 -3.31 24.81 5.85
C PRO A 68 -3.99 23.90 4.83
N ALA A 69 -3.53 22.65 4.72
CA ALA A 69 -4.11 21.70 3.81
C ALA A 69 -5.54 21.35 4.25
N ASN A 70 -6.46 21.33 3.29
CA ASN A 70 -7.87 21.00 3.55
C ASN A 70 -8.12 19.48 3.51
N HIS A 71 -7.11 18.69 3.10
CA HIS A 71 -7.17 17.23 3.04
C HIS A 71 -5.75 16.65 3.09
N TYR A 72 -5.55 15.52 3.77
CA TYR A 72 -4.31 14.75 3.69
C TYR A 72 -4.51 13.45 2.91
N ILE A 73 -3.65 13.21 1.93
CA ILE A 73 -3.68 12.01 1.09
C ILE A 73 -2.39 11.23 1.33
N VAL A 74 -2.51 10.00 1.81
CA VAL A 74 -1.38 9.08 1.98
C VAL A 74 -1.41 8.03 0.87
N PHE A 75 -0.35 7.94 0.08
CA PHE A 75 -0.22 6.91 -0.95
C PHE A 75 0.66 5.75 -0.47
N LEU A 76 0.15 4.53 -0.55
CA LEU A 76 0.86 3.30 -0.21
C LEU A 76 1.09 2.45 -1.48
N THR A 77 2.37 2.34 -1.87
CA THR A 77 2.85 1.61 -3.07
C THR A 77 2.51 0.12 -3.07
N GLY A 78 2.47 -0.47 -4.26
CA GLY A 78 2.34 -1.92 -4.46
C GLY A 78 3.61 -2.69 -4.07
N ILE A 79 3.56 -4.03 -4.13
CA ILE A 79 4.66 -4.90 -3.65
C ILE A 79 5.98 -4.71 -4.41
N GLY A 80 5.95 -4.06 -5.58
CA GLY A 80 7.12 -3.72 -6.39
C GLY A 80 7.96 -2.56 -5.84
N GLY A 81 7.36 -1.70 -5.00
CA GLY A 81 8.04 -0.64 -4.26
C GLY A 81 9.13 -1.22 -3.37
N SER A 82 10.29 -0.55 -3.28
CA SER A 82 11.48 -1.13 -2.63
C SER A 82 12.07 -0.28 -1.50
N THR A 83 11.84 1.03 -1.50
CA THR A 83 12.30 1.97 -0.46
C THR A 83 11.37 3.19 -0.40
N GLU A 84 11.56 4.06 0.60
CA GLU A 84 10.88 5.38 0.71
C GLU A 84 11.16 6.32 -0.48
N LYS A 85 12.24 6.08 -1.25
CA LYS A 85 12.76 6.99 -2.29
C LYS A 85 12.67 6.42 -3.71
N VAL A 86 12.36 5.14 -3.86
CA VAL A 86 12.30 4.45 -5.16
C VAL A 86 10.86 4.06 -5.44
N ASN A 87 10.12 4.99 -6.04
CA ASN A 87 8.77 4.77 -6.54
C ASN A 87 8.80 4.09 -7.90
N VAL A 88 7.81 3.23 -8.17
CA VAL A 88 7.62 2.64 -9.49
C VAL A 88 7.22 3.78 -10.45
N PRO A 89 7.80 3.90 -11.66
CA PRO A 89 7.55 5.05 -12.55
C PRO A 89 6.07 5.38 -12.79
N LEU A 90 5.21 4.36 -12.88
CA LEU A 90 3.76 4.55 -13.06
C LEU A 90 3.08 5.16 -11.82
N GLU A 91 3.55 4.83 -10.61
CA GLU A 91 3.05 5.42 -9.37
C GLU A 91 3.43 6.90 -9.26
N VAL A 92 4.63 7.28 -9.74
CA VAL A 92 5.05 8.68 -9.82
C VAL A 92 4.08 9.50 -10.68
N GLY A 93 3.61 8.94 -11.80
CA GLY A 93 2.61 9.58 -12.67
C GLY A 93 1.30 9.87 -11.94
N LEU A 94 0.77 8.89 -11.21
CA LEU A 94 -0.43 9.08 -10.39
C LEU A 94 -0.24 10.15 -9.32
N ILE A 95 0.85 10.06 -8.55
CA ILE A 95 1.12 11.01 -7.46
C ILE A 95 1.26 12.44 -7.99
N ALA A 96 1.98 12.62 -9.11
CA ALA A 96 2.12 13.92 -9.76
C ALA A 96 0.75 14.49 -10.20
N ARG A 97 -0.13 13.64 -10.71
CA ARG A 97 -1.47 14.05 -11.12
C ARG A 97 -2.37 14.41 -9.94
N LEU A 98 -2.30 13.66 -8.85
CA LEU A 98 -2.99 13.98 -7.59
C LEU A 98 -2.55 15.34 -7.04
N ARG A 99 -1.24 15.62 -7.00
CA ARG A 99 -0.71 16.92 -6.57
C ARG A 99 -1.18 18.07 -7.46
N THR A 100 -1.32 17.82 -8.76
CA THR A 100 -1.78 18.83 -9.73
C THR A 100 -3.29 19.09 -9.61
N GLU A 101 -4.11 18.06 -9.37
CA GLU A 101 -5.58 18.19 -9.31
C GLU A 101 -6.11 18.60 -7.95
N PHE A 102 -5.36 18.33 -6.89
CA PHE A 102 -5.71 18.63 -5.51
C PHE A 102 -4.62 19.52 -4.88
N PRO A 103 -4.46 20.77 -5.34
CA PRO A 103 -3.42 21.66 -4.84
C PRO A 103 -3.61 22.02 -3.35
N ASP A 104 -4.84 21.94 -2.85
CA ASP A 104 -5.17 22.19 -1.44
C ASP A 104 -5.01 20.94 -0.55
N ALA A 105 -4.63 19.80 -1.15
CA ALA A 105 -4.36 18.56 -0.43
C ALA A 105 -2.86 18.31 -0.26
N ASN A 106 -2.46 17.83 0.91
CA ASN A 106 -1.09 17.41 1.14
C ASN A 106 -0.92 15.92 0.80
N VAL A 107 -0.16 15.62 -0.25
CA VAL A 107 0.06 14.25 -0.74
C VAL A 107 1.39 13.69 -0.22
N ILE A 108 1.29 12.69 0.66
CA ILE A 108 2.40 11.98 1.30
C ILE A 108 2.64 10.66 0.57
N ASP A 109 3.82 10.52 -0.04
CA ASP A 109 4.29 9.34 -0.79
C ASP A 109 5.61 8.76 -0.25
N THR A 110 6.04 9.21 0.93
CA THR A 110 7.32 8.85 1.59
C THR A 110 7.22 7.60 2.47
N ILE A 111 6.08 6.92 2.48
CA ILE A 111 5.82 5.76 3.35
C ILE A 111 6.17 4.48 2.61
N TYR A 112 7.02 3.65 3.22
CA TYR A 112 7.24 2.28 2.76
C TYR A 112 6.29 1.31 3.49
N PRO A 113 5.17 0.89 2.87
CA PRO A 113 4.05 0.25 3.57
C PRO A 113 4.37 -1.15 4.10
N TYR A 114 5.48 -1.75 3.66
CA TYR A 114 5.85 -3.11 4.04
C TYR A 114 6.80 -3.15 5.24
N SER A 115 7.06 -2.05 5.94
CA SER A 115 7.98 -2.00 7.08
C SER A 115 7.35 -1.26 8.25
N VAL A 116 7.18 -1.95 9.38
CA VAL A 116 6.65 -1.36 10.64
C VAL A 116 7.55 -0.27 11.22
N ALA A 117 8.82 -0.23 10.80
CA ALA A 117 9.78 0.78 11.21
C ALA A 117 9.94 1.91 10.16
N ASN A 118 9.15 1.91 9.08
CA ASN A 118 9.36 2.69 7.83
C ASN A 118 10.71 2.47 7.13
N ARG A 119 11.64 1.74 7.73
CA ARG A 119 12.98 1.54 7.16
C ARG A 119 12.91 0.72 5.88
N GLY A 120 13.62 1.20 4.86
CA GLY A 120 13.95 0.41 3.69
C GLY A 120 14.73 -0.85 4.06
N LEU A 121 14.74 -1.82 3.16
CA LEU A 121 15.38 -3.15 3.35
C LEU A 121 16.86 -3.10 3.77
N THR A 122 17.53 -1.95 3.58
CA THR A 122 18.97 -1.76 3.70
C THR A 122 19.46 -1.26 5.06
N GLU A 123 18.56 -0.96 6.00
CA GLU A 123 18.91 -0.26 7.24
C GLU A 123 18.74 -1.14 8.50
N GLY A 124 19.82 -1.24 9.29
CA GLY A 124 19.77 -1.62 10.71
C GLY A 124 19.34 -3.05 11.06
N ARG A 125 19.53 -4.04 10.18
CA ARG A 125 19.16 -5.46 10.44
C ARG A 125 20.38 -6.38 10.33
N PHE A 126 20.35 -7.53 11.03
CA PHE A 126 21.40 -8.58 10.94
C PHE A 126 21.65 -9.04 9.48
N LEU A 127 20.63 -8.98 8.63
CA LEU A 127 20.71 -9.32 7.20
C LEU A 127 20.74 -8.09 6.27
N ALA A 128 20.93 -6.88 6.77
CA ALA A 128 20.90 -5.65 5.96
C ALA A 128 21.95 -5.65 4.83
N THR A 129 23.09 -6.30 5.04
CA THR A 129 24.13 -6.46 3.99
C THR A 129 23.67 -7.37 2.86
N VAL A 130 22.94 -8.45 3.16
CA VAL A 130 22.33 -9.33 2.15
C VAL A 130 21.27 -8.56 1.37
N TRP A 131 20.43 -7.80 2.05
CA TRP A 131 19.40 -6.99 1.39
C TRP A 131 19.96 -5.83 0.56
N ARG A 132 21.06 -5.19 1.00
CA ARG A 132 21.79 -4.20 0.19
C ARG A 132 22.33 -4.82 -1.09
N TRP A 133 22.92 -6.00 -1.00
CA TRP A 133 23.38 -6.75 -2.17
C TRP A 133 22.21 -7.10 -3.10
N VAL A 134 21.11 -7.65 -2.59
CA VAL A 134 19.89 -7.96 -3.37
C VAL A 134 19.30 -6.70 -4.03
N LEU A 135 19.27 -5.56 -3.34
CA LEU A 135 18.76 -4.30 -3.89
C LEU A 135 19.68 -3.74 -4.98
N GLN A 136 20.99 -3.79 -4.76
CA GLN A 136 21.98 -3.37 -5.76
C GLN A 136 21.88 -4.23 -7.02
N GLU A 137 21.66 -5.53 -6.88
CA GLU A 137 21.45 -6.45 -8.00
C GLU A 137 20.11 -6.25 -8.72
N LYS A 138 19.05 -5.81 -8.02
CA LYS A 138 17.79 -5.39 -8.65
C LYS A 138 18.00 -4.15 -9.52
N LEU A 139 18.79 -3.19 -9.04
CA LEU A 139 19.10 -1.95 -9.77
C LEU A 139 20.03 -2.19 -10.97
N THR A 140 20.87 -3.24 -10.94
CA THR A 140 21.74 -3.63 -12.07
C THR A 140 21.06 -4.55 -13.09
N GLY A 141 19.79 -4.93 -12.88
CA GLY A 141 18.96 -5.62 -13.89
C GLY A 141 18.76 -7.13 -13.70
N HIS A 142 19.23 -7.72 -12.59
CA HIS A 142 19.03 -9.14 -12.32
C HIS A 142 17.60 -9.42 -11.79
N ARG A 143 16.70 -9.75 -12.72
CA ARG A 143 15.24 -9.96 -12.50
C ARG A 143 14.90 -10.96 -11.38
N ALA A 144 15.75 -11.96 -11.14
CA ALA A 144 15.55 -12.97 -10.11
C ALA A 144 15.68 -12.42 -8.67
N LEU A 145 16.57 -11.45 -8.43
CA LEU A 145 16.78 -10.86 -7.11
C LEU A 145 15.71 -9.80 -6.78
N GLY A 146 15.20 -9.10 -7.80
CA GLY A 146 14.02 -8.26 -7.66
C GLY A 146 12.75 -9.00 -7.22
N PHE A 147 12.63 -10.28 -7.58
CA PHE A 147 11.54 -11.15 -7.13
C PHE A 147 11.57 -11.40 -5.61
N MET A 148 12.75 -11.43 -4.98
CA MET A 148 12.86 -11.64 -3.53
C MET A 148 12.27 -10.49 -2.71
N ILE A 149 12.41 -9.24 -3.18
CA ILE A 149 11.78 -8.08 -2.56
C ILE A 149 10.26 -8.19 -2.67
N ASN A 150 9.75 -8.49 -3.86
CA ASN A 150 8.32 -8.66 -4.07
C ASN A 150 7.75 -9.80 -3.23
N LEU A 151 8.48 -10.92 -3.11
CA LEU A 151 8.11 -12.06 -2.28
C LEU A 151 8.07 -11.67 -0.80
N ARG A 152 9.08 -10.97 -0.30
CA ARG A 152 9.07 -10.48 1.09
C ARG A 152 7.90 -9.52 1.34
N ASN A 153 7.64 -8.60 0.42
CA ASN A 153 6.52 -7.66 0.54
C ASN A 153 5.17 -8.38 0.49
N LEU A 154 5.03 -9.40 -0.36
CA LEU A 154 3.88 -10.30 -0.35
C LEU A 154 3.73 -11.00 1.01
N LEU A 155 4.81 -11.51 1.61
CA LEU A 155 4.74 -12.10 2.95
C LEU A 155 4.27 -11.08 3.99
N GLN A 156 4.70 -9.82 3.92
CA GLN A 156 4.20 -8.78 4.84
C GLN A 156 2.72 -8.45 4.62
N VAL A 157 2.24 -8.46 3.37
CA VAL A 157 0.81 -8.37 3.07
C VAL A 157 0.05 -9.53 3.72
N LEU A 158 0.57 -10.75 3.66
CA LEU A 158 -0.03 -11.92 4.30
C LEU A 158 0.00 -11.81 5.83
N VAL A 159 1.09 -11.29 6.43
CA VAL A 159 1.16 -11.01 7.87
C VAL A 159 0.11 -9.99 8.28
N CYS A 160 -0.02 -8.89 7.51
CA CYS A 160 -1.03 -7.86 7.75
C CYS A 160 -2.47 -8.41 7.65
N ALA A 161 -2.70 -9.36 6.74
CA ALA A 161 -3.99 -10.02 6.56
C ALA A 161 -4.29 -11.12 7.60
N ASP A 162 -3.27 -11.62 8.32
CA ASP A 162 -3.45 -12.68 9.31
C ASP A 162 -4.08 -12.14 10.60
N HIS A 163 -5.08 -12.84 11.12
CA HIS A 163 -5.81 -12.44 12.32
C HIS A 163 -4.97 -12.42 13.61
N ARG A 164 -3.87 -13.20 13.69
CA ARG A 164 -3.02 -13.33 14.88
C ARG A 164 -1.95 -12.25 14.92
N TYR A 165 -1.37 -11.94 13.77
CA TYR A 165 -0.20 -11.05 13.67
C TYR A 165 -0.52 -9.70 13.05
N GLY A 166 -1.63 -9.60 12.30
CA GLY A 166 -1.99 -8.43 11.52
C GLY A 166 -2.21 -7.18 12.37
N ALA A 167 -2.68 -7.34 13.61
CA ALA A 167 -2.83 -6.22 14.54
C ALA A 167 -1.49 -5.54 14.83
N PHE A 168 -0.43 -6.30 15.12
CA PHE A 168 0.91 -5.77 15.39
C PHE A 168 1.47 -5.04 14.17
N PHE A 169 1.35 -5.64 12.99
CA PHE A 169 1.82 -5.02 11.75
C PHE A 169 1.06 -3.72 11.46
N SER A 170 -0.28 -3.77 11.56
CA SER A 170 -1.15 -2.66 11.24
C SER A 170 -0.99 -1.47 12.19
N GLN A 171 -0.78 -1.71 13.48
CA GLN A 171 -0.43 -0.67 14.45
C GLN A 171 0.92 -0.02 14.12
N GLY A 172 1.93 -0.83 13.76
CA GLY A 172 3.23 -0.32 13.33
C GLY A 172 3.11 0.56 12.09
N ALA A 173 2.38 0.11 11.07
CA ALA A 173 2.10 0.88 9.87
C ALA A 173 1.33 2.17 10.17
N ALA A 174 0.32 2.14 11.05
CA ALA A 174 -0.39 3.33 11.49
C ALA A 174 0.55 4.33 12.20
N GLN A 175 1.46 3.85 13.05
CA GLN A 175 2.43 4.72 13.73
C GLN A 175 3.39 5.39 12.74
N VAL A 176 3.80 4.69 11.68
CA VAL A 176 4.57 5.30 10.58
C VAL A 176 3.76 6.42 9.92
N ILE A 177 2.50 6.17 9.58
CA ILE A 177 1.63 7.16 8.95
C ILE A 177 1.45 8.39 9.86
N VAL A 178 1.22 8.20 11.16
CA VAL A 178 1.13 9.29 12.14
C VAL A 178 2.40 10.15 12.14
N ARG A 179 3.60 9.54 12.12
CA ARG A 179 4.87 10.29 12.06
C ARG A 179 5.01 11.09 10.77
N GLU A 180 4.61 10.54 9.63
CA GLU A 180 4.67 11.25 8.36
C GLU A 180 3.63 12.38 8.28
N LEU A 181 2.43 12.18 8.83
CA LEU A 181 1.43 13.23 9.00
C LEU A 181 1.96 14.38 9.87
N GLN A 182 2.61 14.05 11.00
CA GLN A 182 3.23 15.05 11.86
C GLN A 182 4.35 15.83 11.13
N ARG A 183 5.22 15.14 10.39
CA ARG A 183 6.25 15.77 9.55
C ARG A 183 5.66 16.68 8.47
N ALA A 184 4.49 16.30 7.94
CA ALA A 184 3.72 17.07 6.97
C ALA A 184 2.84 18.17 7.60
N GLY A 185 2.96 18.42 8.91
CA GLY A 185 2.27 19.48 9.62
C GLY A 185 0.79 19.23 9.90
N TYR A 186 0.35 17.96 9.93
CA TYR A 186 -1.03 17.61 10.27
C TYR A 186 -1.40 18.10 11.67
N ASP A 187 -2.51 18.83 11.78
CA ASP A 187 -3.06 19.28 13.06
C ASP A 187 -3.91 18.17 13.69
N PHE A 188 -3.35 17.49 14.70
CA PHE A 188 -4.02 16.44 15.45
C PHE A 188 -5.13 16.94 16.40
N ALA A 189 -5.29 18.26 16.55
CA ALA A 189 -6.45 18.87 17.21
C ALA A 189 -7.50 19.38 16.22
N GLY A 190 -7.18 19.42 14.93
CA GLY A 190 -8.04 19.93 13.86
C GLY A 190 -9.09 18.91 13.41
N SER A 191 -9.72 19.16 12.27
CA SER A 191 -10.72 18.25 11.68
C SER A 191 -10.43 17.91 10.21
N THR A 192 -9.17 18.03 9.80
CA THR A 192 -8.77 17.81 8.40
C THR A 192 -8.83 16.32 8.06
N PRO A 193 -9.62 15.90 7.04
CA PRO A 193 -9.79 14.50 6.70
C PRO A 193 -8.50 13.87 6.16
N LEU A 194 -8.39 12.55 6.36
CA LEU A 194 -7.33 11.70 5.84
C LEU A 194 -7.90 10.69 4.84
N THR A 195 -7.29 10.57 3.67
CA THR A 195 -7.55 9.44 2.75
C THR A 195 -6.28 8.67 2.46
N ILE A 196 -6.32 7.35 2.66
CA ILE A 196 -5.23 6.44 2.36
C ILE A 196 -5.52 5.74 1.03
N ILE A 197 -4.70 5.98 0.03
CA ILE A 197 -4.77 5.33 -1.27
C ILE A 197 -3.78 4.17 -1.27
N GLY A 198 -4.27 2.94 -1.34
CA GLY A 198 -3.44 1.74 -1.38
C GLY A 198 -3.50 1.01 -2.72
N TYR A 199 -2.38 0.93 -3.43
CA TYR A 199 -2.26 0.18 -4.67
C TYR A 199 -1.83 -1.26 -4.42
N SER A 200 -2.51 -2.24 -5.03
CA SER A 200 -2.14 -3.66 -4.93
C SER A 200 -2.03 -4.14 -3.46
N GLY A 201 -0.89 -4.70 -3.05
CA GLY A 201 -0.60 -5.06 -1.65
C GLY A 201 -0.73 -3.90 -0.65
N GLY A 202 -0.47 -2.65 -1.08
CA GLY A 202 -0.64 -1.45 -0.29
C GLY A 202 -2.09 -1.23 0.13
N GLY A 203 -3.06 -1.76 -0.62
CA GLY A 203 -4.48 -1.77 -0.24
C GLY A 203 -4.74 -2.53 1.06
N GLN A 204 -4.10 -3.70 1.24
CA GLN A 204 -4.24 -4.46 2.49
C GLN A 204 -3.63 -3.70 3.67
N ILE A 205 -2.47 -3.07 3.45
CA ILE A 205 -1.81 -2.28 4.49
C ILE A 205 -2.68 -1.07 4.87
N ALA A 206 -3.27 -0.39 3.89
CA ALA A 206 -4.17 0.74 4.10
C ALA A 206 -5.37 0.35 4.96
N VAL A 207 -6.10 -0.71 4.58
CA VAL A 207 -7.26 -1.20 5.34
C VAL A 207 -6.84 -1.75 6.71
N GLY A 208 -5.62 -2.28 6.85
CA GLY A 208 -5.03 -2.68 8.12
C GLY A 208 -4.81 -1.52 9.09
N ALA A 209 -4.15 -0.46 8.61
CA ALA A 209 -3.73 0.68 9.42
C ALA A 209 -4.88 1.66 9.73
N ALA A 210 -5.82 1.84 8.81
CA ALA A 210 -6.89 2.84 8.90
C ALA A 210 -7.73 2.78 10.19
N PRO A 211 -8.13 1.61 10.74
CA PRO A 211 -8.84 1.54 12.01
C PRO A 211 -8.08 2.17 13.19
N TYR A 212 -6.75 2.05 13.20
CA TYR A 212 -5.92 2.63 14.26
C TYR A 212 -5.72 4.13 14.06
N LEU A 213 -5.69 4.59 12.81
CA LEU A 213 -5.68 6.02 12.50
C LEU A 213 -7.00 6.68 12.88
N ALA A 214 -8.13 6.04 12.60
CA ALA A 214 -9.46 6.52 12.99
C ALA A 214 -9.66 6.60 14.53
N GLU A 215 -8.85 5.89 15.31
CA GLU A 215 -8.87 5.99 16.78
C GLU A 215 -8.11 7.20 17.32
N VAL A 216 -7.07 7.66 16.60
CA VAL A 216 -6.17 8.73 17.09
C VAL A 216 -6.39 10.06 16.38
N LEU A 217 -7.05 10.05 15.23
CA LEU A 217 -7.36 11.24 14.45
C LEU A 217 -8.78 11.72 14.79
N PRO A 218 -8.98 13.02 15.07
CA PRO A 218 -10.30 13.61 15.33
C PRO A 218 -11.14 13.83 14.05
N ALA A 219 -10.70 13.32 12.90
CA ALA A 219 -11.25 13.58 11.58
C ALA A 219 -11.55 12.29 10.81
N PRO A 220 -12.40 12.35 9.76
CA PRO A 220 -12.70 11.16 8.96
C PRO A 220 -11.47 10.51 8.33
N VAL A 221 -11.43 9.18 8.37
CA VAL A 221 -10.38 8.36 7.76
C VAL A 221 -10.98 7.44 6.69
N ASP A 222 -10.63 7.72 5.44
CA ASP A 222 -11.06 6.99 4.27
C ASP A 222 -9.95 6.12 3.68
N VAL A 223 -10.33 5.02 3.03
CA VAL A 223 -9.43 4.18 2.25
C VAL A 223 -9.92 4.05 0.82
N ILE A 224 -9.06 4.35 -0.15
CA ILE A 224 -9.26 4.01 -1.56
C ILE A 224 -8.28 2.91 -1.92
N SER A 225 -8.79 1.72 -2.19
CA SER A 225 -7.97 0.59 -2.64
C SER A 225 -8.03 0.49 -4.17
N LEU A 226 -6.87 0.52 -4.83
CA LEU A 226 -6.74 0.38 -6.28
C LEU A 226 -6.17 -1.00 -6.63
N GLY A 227 -7.00 -1.89 -7.19
CA GLY A 227 -6.60 -3.27 -7.52
C GLY A 227 -6.09 -4.07 -6.31
N GLY A 228 -6.48 -3.66 -5.09
CA GLY A 228 -5.87 -4.19 -3.87
C GLY A 228 -6.30 -5.60 -3.48
N VAL A 229 -5.42 -6.31 -2.78
CA VAL A 229 -5.67 -7.67 -2.29
C VAL A 229 -6.18 -7.61 -0.85
N LEU A 230 -7.45 -7.25 -0.69
CA LEU A 230 -8.03 -6.96 0.64
C LEU A 230 -8.55 -8.23 1.33
N SER A 231 -8.16 -8.44 2.58
CA SER A 231 -8.68 -9.46 3.48
C SER A 231 -9.93 -8.97 4.25
N SER A 232 -10.44 -9.78 5.17
CA SER A 232 -11.48 -9.35 6.11
C SER A 232 -10.85 -8.79 7.39
N THR A 233 -10.15 -7.66 7.27
CA THR A 233 -9.47 -7.00 8.39
C THR A 233 -10.44 -6.72 9.55
N PRO A 234 -10.06 -7.04 10.80
CA PRO A 234 -10.81 -6.63 11.99
C PRO A 234 -11.00 -5.10 12.05
N HIS A 235 -12.00 -4.64 12.78
CA HIS A 235 -12.23 -3.21 13.05
C HIS A 235 -12.48 -2.31 11.83
N VAL A 236 -12.77 -2.89 10.65
CA VAL A 236 -13.18 -2.11 9.46
C VAL A 236 -14.39 -1.20 9.71
N ASN A 237 -15.17 -1.47 10.74
CA ASN A 237 -16.29 -0.63 11.19
C ASN A 237 -15.86 0.71 11.84
N ARG A 238 -14.57 0.89 12.14
CA ARG A 238 -13.99 2.15 12.62
C ARG A 238 -13.56 3.07 11.47
N ILE A 239 -13.42 2.52 10.26
CA ILE A 239 -13.12 3.30 9.05
C ILE A 239 -14.41 3.94 8.57
N ASP A 240 -14.36 5.23 8.21
CA ASP A 240 -15.53 5.95 7.70
C ASP A 240 -15.98 5.37 6.35
N ARG A 241 -15.03 5.19 5.42
CA ARG A 241 -15.31 4.61 4.10
C ARG A 241 -14.12 3.84 3.54
N VAL A 242 -14.42 2.69 2.93
CA VAL A 242 -13.49 1.91 2.11
C VAL A 242 -14.09 1.79 0.72
N VAL A 243 -13.41 2.31 -0.30
CA VAL A 243 -13.80 2.13 -1.70
C VAL A 243 -12.75 1.27 -2.40
N HIS A 244 -13.15 0.13 -2.94
CA HIS A 244 -12.28 -0.76 -3.69
C HIS A 244 -12.51 -0.64 -5.20
N ILE A 245 -11.56 -0.03 -5.90
CA ILE A 245 -11.54 0.08 -7.36
C ILE A 245 -10.96 -1.21 -7.93
N TYR A 246 -11.70 -1.87 -8.82
CA TYR A 246 -11.31 -3.16 -9.41
C TYR A 246 -11.71 -3.28 -10.88
N SER A 247 -11.14 -4.29 -11.56
CA SER A 247 -11.38 -4.57 -12.97
C SER A 247 -11.47 -6.08 -13.24
N ASN A 248 -12.11 -6.46 -14.34
CA ASN A 248 -12.23 -7.84 -14.80
C ASN A 248 -10.92 -8.40 -15.39
N LYS A 249 -10.03 -7.53 -15.90
CA LYS A 249 -8.70 -7.92 -16.40
C LYS A 249 -7.59 -7.80 -15.34
N ASP A 250 -7.94 -7.37 -14.13
CA ASP A 250 -7.05 -7.44 -12.97
C ASP A 250 -7.13 -8.83 -12.34
N SER A 251 -6.08 -9.62 -12.57
CA SER A 251 -5.99 -10.97 -12.00
C SER A 251 -5.51 -10.98 -10.55
N VAL A 252 -4.83 -9.93 -10.09
CA VAL A 252 -4.20 -9.86 -8.78
C VAL A 252 -5.25 -9.61 -7.71
N GLN A 253 -6.22 -8.72 -7.94
CA GLN A 253 -7.30 -8.48 -6.96
C GLN A 253 -8.07 -9.77 -6.60
N ARG A 254 -8.18 -10.72 -7.56
CA ARG A 254 -8.84 -12.02 -7.33
C ARG A 254 -8.17 -12.86 -6.25
N LEU A 255 -6.88 -12.63 -5.98
CA LEU A 255 -6.16 -13.29 -4.88
C LEU A 255 -6.80 -12.99 -3.52
N ALA A 256 -7.57 -11.90 -3.37
CA ALA A 256 -8.31 -11.62 -2.14
C ALA A 256 -9.26 -12.77 -1.75
N MET A 257 -9.69 -13.60 -2.72
CA MET A 257 -10.55 -14.75 -2.47
C MET A 257 -9.88 -15.89 -1.72
N ILE A 258 -8.56 -15.86 -1.47
CA ILE A 258 -7.92 -16.81 -0.56
C ILE A 258 -8.35 -16.60 0.89
N PHE A 259 -8.86 -15.42 1.23
CA PHE A 259 -9.30 -15.09 2.59
C PHE A 259 -10.75 -15.51 2.80
N PRO A 260 -11.07 -16.50 3.67
CA PRO A 260 -12.45 -16.98 3.82
C PRO A 260 -13.44 -15.90 4.25
N GLY A 261 -12.98 -14.88 4.98
CA GLY A 261 -13.81 -13.73 5.36
C GLY A 261 -14.28 -12.88 4.17
N ARG A 262 -13.69 -13.04 2.98
CA ARG A 262 -14.13 -12.39 1.74
C ARG A 262 -15.27 -13.12 1.03
N TRP A 263 -15.56 -14.36 1.43
CA TRP A 263 -16.54 -15.19 0.76
C TRP A 263 -17.96 -14.72 1.08
N ARG A 264 -18.87 -14.81 0.10
CA ARG A 264 -20.25 -14.31 0.23
C ARG A 264 -21.02 -14.94 1.40
N PHE A 265 -20.69 -16.19 1.74
CA PHE A 265 -21.37 -16.96 2.78
C PHE A 265 -20.76 -16.73 4.17
N ALA A 266 -19.59 -16.10 4.28
CA ALA A 266 -19.04 -15.65 5.55
C ALA A 266 -19.76 -14.37 6.01
N ALA A 267 -21.09 -14.41 6.15
CA ALA A 267 -21.93 -13.23 6.36
C ALA A 267 -21.53 -12.43 7.62
N THR A 268 -20.99 -13.10 8.64
CA THR A 268 -20.50 -12.52 9.89
C THR A 268 -19.05 -12.02 9.81
N SER A 269 -18.39 -12.07 8.66
CA SER A 269 -17.05 -11.49 8.51
C SER A 269 -17.10 -9.97 8.63
N ALA A 270 -15.98 -9.37 9.07
CA ALA A 270 -15.85 -7.91 9.14
C ALA A 270 -16.10 -7.28 7.76
N TRP A 271 -15.57 -7.90 6.70
CA TRP A 271 -15.81 -7.49 5.32
C TRP A 271 -17.30 -7.44 4.95
N ASN A 272 -18.04 -8.53 5.13
CA ASN A 272 -19.43 -8.60 4.71
C ASN A 272 -20.34 -7.73 5.61
N ARG A 273 -20.01 -7.55 6.89
CA ARG A 273 -20.68 -6.56 7.74
C ARG A 273 -20.44 -5.13 7.25
N GLY A 274 -19.20 -4.79 6.91
CA GLY A 274 -18.84 -3.47 6.37
C GLY A 274 -19.56 -3.16 5.07
N ARG A 275 -19.68 -4.13 4.15
CA ARG A 275 -20.46 -4.01 2.92
C ARG A 275 -21.95 -3.77 3.18
N ARG A 276 -22.57 -4.59 4.05
CA ARG A 276 -24.00 -4.40 4.40
C ARG A 276 -24.27 -3.07 5.09
N ALA A 277 -23.29 -2.55 5.83
CA ALA A 277 -23.38 -1.24 6.46
C ALA A 277 -23.07 -0.08 5.49
N GLY A 278 -22.77 -0.35 4.22
CA GLY A 278 -22.42 0.65 3.21
C GLY A 278 -21.07 1.35 3.44
N ARG A 279 -20.27 0.88 4.41
CA ARG A 279 -18.92 1.40 4.66
C ARG A 279 -17.91 0.91 3.64
N ILE A 280 -18.12 -0.29 3.11
CA ILE A 280 -17.26 -0.88 2.09
C ILE A 280 -18.04 -0.94 0.78
N SER A 281 -17.54 -0.24 -0.23
CA SER A 281 -18.09 -0.22 -1.57
C SER A 281 -17.03 -0.62 -2.60
N ALA A 282 -17.45 -0.93 -3.82
CA ALA A 282 -16.55 -1.26 -4.90
C ALA A 282 -16.93 -0.54 -6.18
N ILE A 283 -15.93 -0.01 -6.89
CA ILE A 283 -16.10 0.64 -8.19
C ILE A 283 -15.45 -0.22 -9.26
N PHE A 284 -16.23 -0.57 -10.28
CA PHE A 284 -15.77 -1.36 -11.39
C PHE A 284 -15.26 -0.47 -12.54
N LEU A 285 -14.02 -0.70 -12.97
CA LEU A 285 -13.45 -0.14 -14.19
C LEU A 285 -13.25 -1.26 -15.22
N PRO A 286 -13.90 -1.20 -16.40
CA PRO A 286 -13.84 -2.28 -17.37
C PRO A 286 -12.46 -2.35 -18.07
N ASN A 287 -12.00 -3.58 -18.31
CA ASN A 287 -10.87 -3.87 -19.20
C ASN A 287 -9.49 -3.32 -18.79
N ILE A 288 -9.32 -2.96 -17.51
CA ILE A 288 -8.04 -2.51 -16.96
C ILE A 288 -7.23 -3.68 -16.39
N LYS A 289 -5.94 -3.75 -16.71
CA LYS A 289 -5.00 -4.73 -16.11
C LYS A 289 -4.51 -4.27 -14.74
N HIS A 290 -3.88 -5.16 -13.99
CA HIS A 290 -3.30 -4.79 -12.70
C HIS A 290 -2.13 -3.80 -12.86
N ASP A 291 -1.13 -4.17 -13.65
CA ASP A 291 0.13 -3.43 -13.82
C ASP A 291 0.62 -3.48 -15.29
N GLY A 292 1.54 -2.60 -15.66
CA GLY A 292 2.10 -2.47 -17.00
C GLY A 292 1.14 -1.86 -18.04
N PRO A 293 1.35 -2.10 -19.35
CA PRO A 293 0.49 -1.55 -20.41
C PRO A 293 -0.97 -2.01 -20.30
N GLY A 294 -1.88 -1.03 -20.25
CA GLY A 294 -3.31 -1.18 -20.04
C GLY A 294 -3.72 -1.26 -18.56
N SER A 295 -2.85 -0.91 -17.62
CA SER A 295 -3.13 -0.92 -16.18
C SER A 295 -3.80 0.35 -15.67
N TYR A 296 -4.18 0.39 -14.39
CA TYR A 296 -4.77 1.57 -13.75
C TYR A 296 -3.86 2.80 -13.83
N LEU A 297 -2.55 2.58 -13.84
CA LEU A 297 -1.54 3.64 -13.77
C LEU A 297 -0.92 3.95 -15.13
N ASP A 298 -1.44 3.36 -16.22
CA ASP A 298 -0.88 3.51 -17.56
C ASP A 298 -1.32 4.85 -18.20
N PRO A 299 -0.38 5.78 -18.47
CA PRO A 299 -0.69 7.05 -19.11
C PRO A 299 -0.83 6.95 -20.64
N HIS A 300 -0.55 5.79 -21.25
CA HIS A 300 -0.48 5.65 -22.70
C HIS A 300 -1.66 4.89 -23.31
N SER A 301 -2.16 3.84 -22.65
CA SER A 301 -3.34 3.12 -23.16
C SER A 301 -4.58 3.98 -23.07
N GLN A 302 -5.26 4.15 -24.21
CA GLN A 302 -6.45 4.98 -24.33
C GLN A 302 -7.73 4.15 -24.23
N LEU A 303 -8.73 4.73 -23.59
CA LEU A 303 -10.11 4.30 -23.57
C LEU A 303 -10.81 4.71 -24.89
N PRO A 304 -11.98 4.13 -25.20
CA PRO A 304 -12.76 4.53 -26.39
C PRO A 304 -13.13 6.01 -26.45
N ASP A 305 -13.16 6.69 -25.29
CA ASP A 305 -13.46 8.13 -25.18
C ASP A 305 -12.21 9.03 -25.28
N GLY A 306 -11.04 8.44 -25.58
CA GLY A 306 -9.78 9.16 -25.80
C GLY A 306 -8.97 9.45 -24.53
N ARG A 307 -9.52 9.21 -23.34
CA ARG A 307 -8.77 9.38 -22.08
C ARG A 307 -7.76 8.25 -21.87
N SER A 308 -6.65 8.52 -21.20
CA SER A 308 -5.78 7.43 -20.74
C SER A 308 -6.41 6.66 -19.57
N HIS A 309 -5.93 5.44 -19.32
CA HIS A 309 -6.33 4.69 -18.12
C HIS A 309 -5.95 5.42 -16.83
N LEU A 310 -4.79 6.09 -16.82
CA LEU A 310 -4.38 6.94 -15.70
C LEU A 310 -5.37 8.09 -15.48
N ASP A 311 -5.80 8.78 -16.54
CA ASP A 311 -6.77 9.88 -16.43
C ASP A 311 -8.11 9.41 -15.86
N GLN A 312 -8.61 8.23 -16.30
CA GLN A 312 -9.81 7.64 -15.73
C GLN A 312 -9.63 7.31 -14.25
N THR A 313 -8.50 6.71 -13.88
CA THR A 313 -8.20 6.36 -12.48
C THR A 313 -8.14 7.60 -11.59
N VAL A 314 -7.45 8.64 -12.04
CA VAL A 314 -7.35 9.92 -11.32
C VAL A 314 -8.72 10.59 -11.19
N GLN A 315 -9.52 10.62 -12.26
CA GLN A 315 -10.86 11.21 -12.21
C GLN A 315 -11.74 10.50 -11.18
N VAL A 316 -11.69 9.17 -11.13
CA VAL A 316 -12.47 8.36 -10.17
C VAL A 316 -11.99 8.61 -8.75
N ILE A 317 -10.68 8.60 -8.49
CA ILE A 317 -10.11 8.96 -7.19
C ILE A 317 -10.55 10.38 -6.80
N GLY A 318 -10.47 11.31 -7.74
CA GLY A 318 -10.83 12.70 -7.51
C GLY A 318 -12.30 12.91 -7.20
N HIS A 319 -13.18 12.15 -7.84
CA HIS A 319 -14.59 12.12 -7.48
C HIS A 319 -14.80 11.58 -6.06
N LEU A 320 -14.10 10.50 -5.68
CA LEU A 320 -14.19 9.93 -4.33
C LEU A 320 -13.69 10.90 -3.25
N LEU A 321 -12.60 11.61 -3.50
CA LEU A 321 -12.05 12.62 -2.58
C LEU A 321 -13.03 13.80 -2.36
N LYS A 322 -13.81 14.17 -3.38
CA LYS A 322 -14.77 15.28 -3.30
C LYS A 322 -16.15 14.87 -2.78
N THR A 323 -16.50 13.58 -2.91
CA THR A 323 -17.85 13.10 -2.57
C THR A 323 -17.96 12.84 -1.07
N PRO A 324 -18.88 13.53 -0.35
CA PRO A 324 -19.10 13.32 1.08
C PRO A 324 -19.49 11.87 1.39
N LEU A 325 -19.28 11.46 2.64
CA LEU A 325 -19.59 10.13 3.18
C LEU A 325 -21.08 9.78 3.05
N GLN A 326 -21.48 9.29 1.88
CA GLN A 326 -22.70 8.52 1.74
C GLN A 326 -22.32 7.08 1.44
N PRO A 327 -23.04 6.10 2.03
CA PRO A 327 -22.83 4.70 1.69
C PRO A 327 -23.16 4.53 0.21
N ILE A 328 -22.11 4.31 -0.60
CA ILE A 328 -22.26 3.98 -2.01
C ILE A 328 -22.93 2.60 -2.02
N PRO A 329 -24.19 2.48 -2.49
CA PRO A 329 -24.79 1.18 -2.72
C PRO A 329 -23.81 0.36 -3.57
N ASP A 330 -23.77 -0.97 -3.44
CA ASP A 330 -23.02 -1.81 -4.38
C ASP A 330 -23.55 -1.50 -5.80
N ASP A 331 -22.90 -0.59 -6.53
CA ASP A 331 -23.50 0.00 -7.72
C ASP A 331 -23.38 -1.01 -8.88
N PRO A 332 -24.43 -1.23 -9.68
CA PRO A 332 -24.23 -1.65 -11.05
C PRO A 332 -23.34 -0.61 -11.77
N PRO A 333 -22.56 -1.00 -12.79
CA PRO A 333 -21.34 -0.31 -13.19
C PRO A 333 -21.51 1.21 -13.41
N LEU A 334 -20.84 1.98 -12.54
CA LEU A 334 -20.76 3.46 -12.49
C LEU A 334 -20.19 4.10 -13.79
N ALA A 335 -19.70 3.28 -14.72
CA ALA A 335 -19.26 3.70 -16.05
C ALA A 335 -20.36 4.36 -16.90
N ARG A 336 -21.64 4.26 -16.52
CA ARG A 336 -22.75 4.87 -17.26
C ARG A 336 -23.08 6.32 -16.86
N GLN A 337 -22.59 6.81 -15.72
CA GLN A 337 -22.94 8.15 -15.21
C GLN A 337 -21.90 9.24 -15.54
N LEU A 338 -20.72 8.89 -16.06
CA LEU A 338 -19.69 9.85 -16.48
C LEU A 338 -19.82 10.28 -17.95
N HIS A 339 -20.98 10.04 -18.59
CA HIS A 339 -21.26 10.36 -20.00
C HIS A 339 -22.36 11.41 -20.20
N HIS A 340 -22.64 12.24 -19.19
CA HIS A 340 -23.54 13.38 -19.32
C HIS A 340 -22.83 14.70 -19.01
#